data_AF-A0A951KQK5-F1
#
_entry.id   AF-A0A951KQK5-F1
#
_cell.length_a   1.000
_cell.length_b   1.000
_cell.length_c   1.000
_cell.angle_alpha   90.00
_cell.angle_beta   90.00
_cell.angle_gamma   90.00
#
_symmetry.space_group_name_H-M   'P 1'
#
loop_
_entity.id
_entity.type
_entity.pdbx_description
1 polymer ?
#
loop_
_entity_poly.entity_id
_entity_poly.type
_entity_poly.pdbx_seq_one_letter_code
_entity_poly.pdbx_strand_id
1 'polypeptide(L)'
;MRRVYIFALIGVAIVVFVAVSAILARVFSVDGAERSAITSLVQDEARGDLNQAVTQIKGCAQSAACRSAVEANVVALKTPGNVSILQIEPSAGFSLGSTLGTARVAWRAGASLPIVQCVRVKRAGNALSGLRVELLEISKRIESDSVCPTQF
;
A
#
# COMPACT_ATOMS: atom_id res chain seq x y z
N MET A 1 1.37 49.36 -19.07
CA MET A 1 2.14 48.11 -19.30
C MET A 1 2.57 47.40 -18.01
N ARG A 2 3.19 48.07 -17.03
CA ARG A 2 3.68 47.45 -15.77
C ARG A 2 2.61 46.68 -14.97
N ARG A 3 1.36 47.18 -14.91
CA ARG A 3 0.24 46.48 -14.23
C ARG A 3 -0.19 45.20 -14.93
N VAL A 4 -0.17 45.16 -16.26
CA VAL A 4 -0.52 43.96 -17.05
C VAL A 4 0.52 42.85 -16.84
N TYR A 5 1.81 43.21 -16.79
CA TYR A 5 2.88 42.27 -16.45
C TYR A 5 2.73 41.69 -15.04
N ILE A 6 2.33 42.49 -14.06
CA ILE A 6 2.12 42.02 -12.69
C ILE A 6 0.95 41.02 -12.64
N PHE A 7 -0.18 41.33 -13.28
CA PHE A 7 -1.31 40.40 -13.33
C PHE A 7 -0.96 39.11 -14.08
N ALA A 8 -0.19 39.19 -15.16
CA ALA A 8 0.30 38.01 -15.88
C ALA A 8 1.21 37.14 -15.00
N LEU A 9 2.15 37.75 -14.26
CA LEU A 9 3.02 37.02 -13.33
C LEU A 9 2.25 36.36 -12.18
N ILE A 10 1.24 37.04 -11.63
CA ILE A 10 0.36 36.47 -10.59
C ILE A 10 -0.41 35.29 -11.17
N GLY A 11 -0.96 35.43 -12.38
CA GLY A 11 -1.67 34.34 -13.06
C GLY A 11 -0.78 33.12 -13.27
N VAL A 12 0.44 33.31 -13.76
CA VAL A 12 1.42 32.22 -13.92
C VAL A 12 1.77 31.59 -12.57
N ALA A 13 2.02 32.40 -11.53
CA ALA A 13 2.33 31.89 -10.20
C ALA A 13 1.20 31.03 -9.63
N ILE A 14 -0.07 31.44 -9.81
CA ILE A 14 -1.24 30.67 -9.39
C ILE A 14 -1.31 29.34 -10.15
N VAL A 15 -1.13 29.35 -11.47
CA VAL A 15 -1.17 28.12 -12.29
C VAL A 15 -0.09 27.15 -11.87
N VAL A 16 1.15 27.62 -11.66
CA VAL A 16 2.26 26.78 -11.20
C VAL A 16 1.96 26.20 -9.82
N PHE A 17 1.46 27.03 -8.90
CA PHE A 17 1.10 26.58 -7.55
C PHE A 17 0.05 25.46 -7.59
N VAL A 18 -1.05 25.66 -8.32
CA VAL A 18 -2.13 24.66 -8.46
C VAL A 18 -1.61 23.37 -9.08
N ALA A 19 -0.76 23.44 -10.11
CA ALA A 19 -0.18 22.27 -10.74
C ALA A 19 0.67 21.45 -9.77
N VAL A 20 1.54 22.11 -8.98
CA VAL A 20 2.37 21.44 -7.97
C VAL A 20 1.51 20.84 -6.87
N SER A 21 0.52 21.57 -6.35
CA SER A 21 -0.40 21.04 -5.33
C SER A 21 -1.17 19.82 -5.82
N ALA A 22 -1.64 19.82 -7.07
CA ALA A 22 -2.33 18.69 -7.66
C ALA A 22 -1.42 17.46 -7.76
N ILE A 23 -0.17 17.62 -8.19
CA ILE A 23 0.81 16.53 -8.26
C ILE A 23 1.08 15.96 -6.86
N LEU A 24 1.33 16.82 -5.87
CA LEU A 24 1.59 16.38 -4.50
C LEU A 24 0.38 15.63 -3.92
N ALA A 25 -0.83 16.16 -4.11
CA ALA A 25 -2.05 15.50 -3.64
C ALA A 25 -2.20 14.08 -4.20
N ARG A 26 -1.84 13.87 -5.48
CA ARG A 26 -1.86 12.54 -6.09
C ARG A 26 -0.86 11.60 -5.46
N VAL A 27 0.36 12.05 -5.17
CA VAL A 27 1.38 11.20 -4.55
C VAL A 27 0.97 10.81 -3.13
N PHE A 28 0.53 11.76 -2.30
CA PHE A 28 0.04 11.47 -0.94
C PHE A 28 -1.18 10.53 -0.93
N SER A 29 -2.07 10.65 -1.93
CA SER A 29 -3.22 9.77 -2.06
C SER A 29 -2.83 8.30 -2.30
N VAL A 30 -1.67 8.04 -2.92
CA VAL A 30 -1.19 6.69 -3.22
C VAL A 30 -0.62 6.02 -1.98
N ASP A 31 0.15 6.75 -1.19
CA ASP A 31 0.65 6.25 0.09
C ASP A 31 -0.51 5.90 1.03
N GLY A 32 -1.56 6.74 1.04
CA GLY A 32 -2.81 6.45 1.75
C GLY A 32 -3.52 5.20 1.22
N ALA A 33 -3.60 5.03 -0.10
CA ALA A 33 -4.22 3.86 -0.72
C ALA A 33 -3.46 2.56 -0.41
N GLU A 34 -2.13 2.59 -0.42
CA GLU A 34 -1.30 1.43 -0.06
C GLU A 34 -1.52 1.02 1.40
N ARG A 35 -1.46 1.98 2.33
CA ARG A 35 -1.72 1.72 3.75
C ARG A 35 -3.13 1.15 3.96
N SER A 36 -4.12 1.71 3.28
CA SER A 36 -5.50 1.22 3.37
C SER A 36 -5.63 -0.21 2.85
N ALA A 37 -5.03 -0.52 1.69
CA ALA A 37 -5.09 -1.85 1.08
C ALA A 37 -4.37 -2.91 1.93
N ILE A 38 -3.20 -2.58 2.48
CA ILE A 38 -2.47 -3.47 3.39
C ILE A 38 -3.28 -3.69 4.67
N THR A 39 -3.88 -2.63 5.21
CA THR A 39 -4.70 -2.73 6.43
C THR A 39 -5.94 -3.59 6.21
N SER A 40 -6.64 -3.46 5.08
CA SER A 40 -7.78 -4.31 4.76
C SER A 40 -7.38 -5.77 4.57
N LEU A 41 -6.28 -6.03 3.85
CA LEU A 41 -5.76 -7.39 3.66
C LEU A 41 -5.47 -8.06 5.02
N VAL A 42 -4.76 -7.37 5.91
CA VAL A 42 -4.44 -7.87 7.24
C VAL A 42 -5.69 -8.07 8.12
N GLN A 43 -6.69 -7.19 7.99
CA GLN A 43 -7.97 -7.37 8.68
C GLN A 43 -8.70 -8.62 8.21
N ASP A 44 -8.69 -8.89 6.91
CA ASP A 44 -9.31 -10.07 6.33
C ASP A 44 -8.56 -11.35 6.75
N GLU A 45 -7.22 -11.33 6.78
CA GLU A 45 -6.39 -12.42 7.33
C GLU A 45 -6.69 -12.70 8.81
N ALA A 46 -6.78 -11.65 9.63
CA ALA A 46 -7.07 -11.80 11.06
C ALA A 46 -8.47 -12.36 11.35
N ARG A 47 -9.47 -11.98 10.55
CA ARG A 47 -10.83 -12.54 10.59
C ARG A 47 -10.88 -13.98 10.06
N GLY A 48 -9.89 -14.34 9.24
CA GLY A 48 -9.81 -15.59 8.53
C GLY A 48 -10.74 -15.65 7.31
N ASP A 49 -10.98 -14.52 6.65
CA ASP A 49 -11.75 -14.44 5.41
C ASP A 49 -10.83 -14.63 4.19
N LEU A 50 -10.68 -15.88 3.77
CA LEU A 50 -9.86 -16.25 2.63
C LEU A 50 -10.32 -15.59 1.33
N ASN A 51 -11.63 -15.49 1.11
CA ASN A 51 -12.16 -14.98 -0.15
C ASN A 51 -11.86 -13.49 -0.29
N GLN A 52 -12.08 -12.71 0.77
CA GLN A 52 -11.73 -11.29 0.77
C GLN A 52 -10.23 -11.10 0.61
N ALA A 53 -9.40 -11.81 1.38
CA ALA A 53 -7.94 -11.71 1.28
C ALA A 53 -7.41 -12.01 -0.15
N VAL A 54 -7.95 -13.04 -0.81
CA VAL A 54 -7.56 -13.38 -2.20
C VAL A 54 -8.00 -12.30 -3.20
N THR A 55 -9.15 -11.65 -3.01
CA THR A 55 -9.62 -10.60 -3.93
C THR A 55 -8.82 -9.29 -3.84
N GLN A 56 -8.21 -9.02 -2.68
CA GLN A 56 -7.34 -7.86 -2.48
C GLN A 56 -6.01 -8.00 -3.25
N ILE A 57 -5.58 -9.24 -3.52
CA ILE A 57 -4.33 -9.54 -4.21
C ILE A 57 -4.60 -9.76 -5.71
N LYS A 58 -4.02 -8.88 -6.53
CA LYS A 58 -4.23 -8.90 -7.98
C LYS A 58 -3.68 -10.17 -8.60
N GLY A 59 -4.54 -10.92 -9.29
CA GLY A 59 -4.16 -12.17 -9.95
C GLY A 59 -4.11 -13.39 -9.03
N CYS A 60 -4.38 -13.22 -7.73
CA CYS A 60 -4.28 -14.33 -6.78
C CYS A 60 -5.35 -15.38 -7.02
N ALA A 61 -6.58 -14.98 -7.36
CA ALA A 61 -7.67 -15.92 -7.65
C ALA A 61 -7.33 -16.91 -8.77
N GLN A 62 -6.52 -16.50 -9.76
CA GLN A 62 -6.10 -17.33 -10.88
C GLN A 62 -4.84 -18.16 -10.56
N SER A 63 -4.12 -17.85 -9.49
CA SER A 63 -2.89 -18.55 -9.09
C SER A 63 -3.15 -19.52 -7.94
N ALA A 64 -2.97 -20.83 -8.19
CA ALA A 64 -3.10 -21.84 -7.15
C ALA A 64 -2.06 -21.66 -6.01
N ALA A 65 -0.84 -21.24 -6.37
CA ALA A 65 0.23 -20.98 -5.40
C ALA A 65 -0.08 -19.78 -4.50
N CYS A 66 -0.66 -18.71 -5.07
CA CYS A 66 -1.05 -17.54 -4.28
C CYS A 66 -2.19 -17.90 -3.30
N ARG A 67 -3.22 -18.60 -3.79
CA ARG A 67 -4.34 -19.01 -2.93
C ARG A 67 -3.89 -19.90 -1.78
N SER A 68 -3.01 -20.88 -2.03
CA SER A 68 -2.51 -21.74 -0.95
C SER A 68 -1.64 -21.00 0.06
N ALA A 69 -0.87 -20.00 -0.37
CA ALA A 69 -0.11 -19.13 0.53
C ALA A 69 -1.04 -18.28 1.42
N VAL A 70 -2.05 -17.65 0.83
CA VAL A 70 -3.05 -16.85 1.58
C VAL A 70 -3.86 -17.74 2.53
N GLU A 71 -4.25 -18.94 2.10
CA GLU A 71 -4.95 -19.91 2.95
C GLU A 71 -4.10 -20.33 4.15
N ALA A 72 -2.81 -20.63 3.93
CA ALA A 72 -1.89 -20.95 5.02
C ALA A 72 -1.75 -19.78 6.01
N ASN A 73 -1.69 -18.54 5.51
CA ASN A 73 -1.64 -17.34 6.36
C ASN A 73 -2.94 -17.16 7.15
N VAL A 74 -4.09 -17.21 6.48
CA VAL A 74 -5.41 -17.09 7.10
C VAL A 74 -5.58 -18.12 8.23
N VAL A 75 -5.23 -19.38 7.99
CA VAL A 75 -5.33 -20.43 9.00
C VAL A 75 -4.36 -20.18 10.17
N ALA A 76 -3.14 -19.74 9.89
CA ALA A 76 -2.11 -19.53 10.91
C ALA A 76 -2.30 -18.25 11.74
N LEU A 77 -2.91 -17.21 11.15
CA LEU A 77 -2.97 -15.86 11.72
C LEU A 77 -4.36 -15.48 12.23
N LYS A 78 -5.39 -16.28 11.92
CA LYS A 78 -6.75 -16.09 12.43
C LYS A 78 -6.72 -15.96 13.95
N THR A 79 -7.11 -14.79 14.43
CA THR A 79 -7.07 -14.44 15.85
C THR A 79 -8.28 -13.59 16.20
N PRO A 80 -8.97 -13.87 17.31
CA PRO A 80 -10.06 -13.02 17.77
C PRO A 80 -9.53 -11.65 18.24
N GLY A 81 -10.19 -10.57 17.81
CA GLY A 81 -9.94 -9.23 18.30
C GLY A 81 -9.79 -8.19 17.19
N ASN A 82 -9.70 -6.92 17.59
CA ASN A 82 -9.49 -5.82 16.66
C ASN A 82 -8.04 -5.82 16.17
N VAL A 83 -7.87 -5.72 14.85
CA VAL A 83 -6.58 -5.52 14.22
C VAL A 83 -6.07 -4.13 14.55
N SER A 84 -4.88 -4.06 15.14
CA SER A 84 -4.14 -2.83 15.37
C SER A 84 -2.84 -2.90 14.57
N ILE A 85 -2.67 -1.92 13.69
CA ILE A 85 -1.42 -1.74 12.96
C ILE A 85 -0.39 -1.11 13.91
N LEU A 86 0.74 -1.78 14.11
CA LEU A 86 1.84 -1.31 14.94
C LEU A 86 2.82 -0.46 14.12
N GLN A 87 3.13 -0.91 12.91
CA GLN A 87 4.02 -0.20 11.99
C GLN A 87 3.70 -0.61 10.54
N ILE A 88 3.72 0.36 9.62
CA ILE A 88 3.76 0.10 8.18
C ILE A 88 4.96 0.84 7.61
N GLU A 89 5.91 0.09 7.06
CA GLU A 89 6.96 0.60 6.20
C GLU A 89 6.49 0.43 4.74
N PRO A 90 6.15 1.51 4.04
CA PRO A 90 5.66 1.42 2.67
C PRO A 90 6.74 0.89 1.70
N SER A 91 6.28 0.28 0.61
CA SER A 91 7.11 -0.38 -0.40
C SER A 91 8.09 0.54 -1.14
N ALA A 92 7.79 1.85 -1.17
CA ALA A 92 8.65 2.89 -1.71
C ALA A 92 8.30 4.22 -1.02
N GLY A 93 9.30 5.09 -0.92
CA GLY A 93 9.07 6.51 -0.60
C GLY A 93 8.41 7.27 -1.76
N PHE A 94 8.46 8.60 -1.71
CA PHE A 94 7.94 9.49 -2.76
C PHE A 94 8.40 9.06 -4.16
N SER A 95 7.47 8.60 -5.01
CA SER A 95 7.75 8.22 -6.42
C SER A 95 6.75 8.87 -7.36
N LEU A 96 7.25 9.49 -8.43
CA LEU A 96 6.44 10.18 -9.45
C LEU A 96 5.98 9.24 -10.58
N GLY A 97 6.41 7.97 -10.57
CA GLY A 97 6.15 6.99 -11.61
C GLY A 97 5.81 5.60 -11.07
N SER A 98 5.68 4.63 -11.98
CA SER A 98 5.42 3.25 -11.60
C SER A 98 6.63 2.62 -10.92
N THR A 99 6.41 1.96 -9.79
CA THR A 99 7.47 1.31 -9.01
C THR A 99 6.91 0.02 -8.40
N LEU A 100 7.74 -1.01 -8.37
CA LEU A 100 7.46 -2.24 -7.65
C LEU A 100 8.35 -2.27 -6.42
N GLY A 101 7.80 -2.63 -5.28
CA GLY A 101 8.53 -2.71 -4.03
C GLY A 101 7.86 -3.63 -3.02
N THR A 102 8.48 -3.76 -1.85
CA THR A 102 7.99 -4.62 -0.78
C THR A 102 7.72 -3.78 0.47
N ALA A 103 6.47 -3.72 0.89
CA ALA A 103 6.06 -3.07 2.13
C ALA A 103 6.21 -4.03 3.30
N ARG A 104 6.63 -3.54 4.46
CA ARG A 104 6.65 -4.28 5.74
C ARG A 104 5.48 -3.84 6.59
N VAL A 105 4.66 -4.78 7.04
CA VAL A 105 3.57 -4.51 7.97
C VAL A 105 3.77 -5.29 9.25
N ALA A 106 3.76 -4.58 10.37
CA ALA A 106 3.70 -5.14 11.70
C ALA A 106 2.34 -4.83 12.30
N TRP A 107 1.62 -5.87 12.73
CA TRP A 107 0.27 -5.74 13.24
C TRP A 107 0.01 -6.74 14.36
N ARG A 108 -1.08 -6.54 15.08
CA ARG A 108 -1.53 -7.41 16.17
C ARG A 108 -3.04 -7.47 16.17
N ALA A 109 -3.61 -8.61 16.54
CA ALA A 109 -5.05 -8.76 16.76
C ALA A 109 -5.32 -9.04 18.23
N GLY A 110 -6.02 -8.12 18.91
CA GLY A 110 -6.32 -8.27 20.34
C GLY A 110 -5.07 -8.46 21.20
N ALA A 111 -5.01 -9.57 21.95
CA ALA A 111 -3.91 -9.90 22.85
C ALA A 111 -2.82 -10.80 22.23
N SER A 112 -2.84 -11.05 20.91
CA SER A 112 -1.84 -11.90 20.26
C SER A 112 -0.45 -11.26 20.21
N LEU A 113 0.56 -12.09 19.90
CA LEU A 113 1.90 -11.60 19.63
C LEU A 113 1.92 -10.78 18.33
N PRO A 114 2.80 -9.77 18.21
CA PRO A 114 3.01 -9.04 16.96
C PRO A 114 3.34 -9.99 15.80
N ILE A 115 2.63 -9.79 14.70
CA ILE A 115 2.81 -10.49 13.43
C ILE A 115 3.47 -9.49 12.49
N VAL A 116 4.56 -9.91 11.86
CA VAL A 116 5.25 -9.13 10.84
C VAL A 116 5.20 -9.88 9.52
N GLN A 117 4.83 -9.19 8.46
CA GLN A 117 4.70 -9.72 7.10
C GLN A 117 5.22 -8.72 6.08
N CYS A 118 5.60 -9.26 4.92
CA CYS A 118 5.97 -8.50 3.75
C CYS A 118 4.87 -8.59 2.71
N VAL A 119 4.55 -7.46 2.08
CA VAL A 119 3.56 -7.37 1.01
C VAL A 119 4.24 -6.78 -0.21
N ARG A 120 4.23 -7.52 -1.32
CA ARG A 120 4.76 -7.01 -2.58
C ARG A 120 3.69 -6.14 -3.23
N VAL A 121 4.05 -4.90 -3.51
CA VAL A 121 3.14 -3.88 -4.01
C VAL A 121 3.65 -3.34 -5.34
N LYS A 122 2.74 -3.18 -6.29
CA LYS A 122 3.00 -2.49 -7.54
C LYS A 122 2.23 -1.19 -7.58
N ARG A 123 2.96 -0.08 -7.59
CA ARG A 123 2.44 1.24 -7.93
C ARG A 123 2.49 1.38 -9.44
N ALA A 124 1.35 1.60 -10.07
CA ALA A 124 1.23 1.79 -11.51
C ALA A 124 0.67 3.18 -11.83
N GLY A 125 0.95 3.67 -13.03
CA GLY A 125 0.54 5.01 -13.47
C GLY A 125 1.61 6.08 -13.20
N ASN A 126 1.20 7.34 -13.29
CA ASN A 126 2.06 8.50 -13.05
C ASN A 126 1.26 9.69 -12.50
N ALA A 127 1.94 10.72 -12.00
CA ALA A 127 1.30 11.87 -11.36
C ALA A 127 0.31 12.64 -12.27
N LEU A 128 0.43 12.51 -13.60
CA LEU A 128 -0.43 13.19 -14.57
C LEU A 128 -1.68 12.37 -14.94
N SER A 129 -1.53 11.06 -15.17
CA SER A 129 -2.62 10.16 -15.60
C SER A 129 -3.35 9.46 -14.44
N GLY A 130 -2.82 9.58 -13.23
CA GLY A 130 -3.34 8.92 -12.03
C GLY A 130 -2.46 7.74 -11.62
N LEU A 131 -2.21 7.65 -10.32
CA LEU A 131 -1.45 6.58 -9.69
C LEU A 131 -2.43 5.57 -9.04
N ARG A 132 -2.10 4.28 -9.12
CA ARG A 132 -2.88 3.18 -8.53
C ARG A 132 -1.98 2.20 -7.81
N VAL A 133 -2.52 1.54 -6.79
CA VAL A 133 -1.82 0.54 -5.98
C VAL A 133 -2.42 -0.84 -6.23
N GLU A 134 -1.56 -1.82 -6.47
CA GLU A 134 -1.94 -3.22 -6.67
C GLU A 134 -1.12 -4.09 -5.73
N LEU A 135 -1.76 -4.85 -4.86
CA LEU A 135 -1.10 -5.87 -4.05
C LEU A 135 -0.84 -7.09 -4.93
N LEU A 136 0.39 -7.59 -4.95
CA LEU A 136 0.79 -8.69 -5.83
C LEU A 136 0.96 -10.00 -5.08
N GLU A 137 1.64 -9.97 -3.93
CA GLU A 137 2.00 -11.16 -3.15
C GLU A 137 2.10 -10.79 -1.68
N ILE A 138 1.89 -11.78 -0.80
CA ILE A 138 2.05 -11.66 0.64
C ILE A 138 2.92 -12.79 1.17
N SER A 139 3.86 -12.46 2.06
CA SER A 139 4.74 -13.45 2.67
C SER A 139 4.05 -14.15 3.84
N LYS A 140 4.66 -15.25 4.28
CA LYS A 140 4.38 -15.80 5.61
C LYS A 140 4.84 -14.83 6.70
N ARG A 141 4.42 -15.08 7.93
CA ARG A 141 4.96 -14.39 9.11
C ARG A 141 6.50 -14.54 9.14
N ILE A 142 7.18 -13.43 9.33
CA ILE A 142 8.63 -13.35 9.49
C ILE A 142 9.00 -12.90 10.90
N GLU A 143 10.29 -12.99 11.24
CA GLU A 143 10.81 -12.50 12.52
C GLU A 143 10.70 -10.97 12.62
N SER A 144 10.58 -10.45 13.84
CA SER A 144 10.21 -9.05 14.05
C SER A 144 11.27 -8.06 13.54
N ASP A 145 12.54 -8.44 13.59
CA ASP A 145 13.72 -7.68 13.15
C ASP A 145 14.14 -7.97 11.70
N SER A 146 13.49 -8.93 11.04
CA SER A 146 13.82 -9.30 9.67
C SER A 146 13.43 -8.20 8.65
N VAL A 147 14.29 -8.05 7.65
CA VAL A 147 14.09 -7.11 6.54
C VAL A 147 13.32 -7.81 5.43
N CYS A 148 12.32 -7.13 4.87
CA CYS A 148 11.59 -7.65 3.73
C CYS A 148 12.50 -7.79 2.50
N PRO A 149 12.63 -8.99 1.92
CA PRO A 149 13.40 -9.15 0.69
C PRO A 149 12.67 -8.48 -0.48
N THR A 150 13.42 -8.17 -1.53
CA THR A 150 12.87 -7.60 -2.76
C THR A 150 11.95 -8.56 -3.53
N GLN A 151 12.06 -9.86 -3.25
CA GLN A 151 11.23 -10.94 -3.80
C GLN A 151 11.16 -12.11 -2.81
N PHE A 152 10.05 -12.83 -2.79
CA PHE A 152 9.83 -14.03 -1.97
C PHE A 152 8.84 -14.98 -2.64
#